data_AF-A0A482XG10-F1
#
_entry.id   AF-A0A482XG10-F1
#
_cell.length_a   1.000
_cell.length_b   1.000
_cell.length_c   1.000
_cell.angle_alpha   90.00
_cell.angle_beta   90.00
_cell.angle_gamma   90.00
#
_symmetry.space_group_name_H-M   'P 1'
#
loop_
_entity.id
_entity.type
_entity.pdbx_description
1 polymer ?
#
loop_
_entity_poly.entity_id
_entity_poly.type
_entity_poly.pdbx_seq_one_letter_code
_entity_poly.pdbx_strand_id
1 'polypeptide(L)'
;MEDTLNLNIGILGHVDSGKTSLAKRISQIASTASFDKNPQSQERGITIDLGFSSLKCPIPEHLKGPNDKLQHLQFTFVDCPGHASLLRTVIGGAQIIDMIILVLDICKGIQTQTAECLILGEVFCRRMVVVLNKIDMIPEEKRALTIQKMSKRMHLTLKDSIFKDSPIVSLAANPGGSDNSSQMPVGIDNLIEVLKSHAEIPERCPDKPLLFAVDHCFGIRGQGTVLTGTVLQGSVSLGDDIEIPSLKILKKVKSMQMFRQNVNTAKQGDRLGICVKQLDSNKFERGIVCSPSYSSTIHAAIIPLNFIKYFKSHLNSHTKFHISIGYETVIARVTIFRSCTVEDSNFDVGKEYVYVKEFCHVDTNGKEVDDMKFKHFMLIEFETAVLTTPNCLVIGSRLDMDMHKNNCRLAFWGSLILGFTDKNYSKTDLPNLRIFSSKTKVGTIDRVVDRYTVIGKNIFKKDTNLAFFVGLEVGFSTGEMGIIEGGFGQSGKIKIAVKSGGLSEGTMNRMEGKKKGKAAKDSGDTNEVTNSEPIRFTLSFKKFKYVTNKKITQ
;
A
#
# COMPACT_ATOMS: atom_id res chain seq x y z
N MET A 1 -35.11 -13.91 4.93
CA MET A 1 -33.87 -13.80 4.13
C MET A 1 -32.73 -14.64 4.72
N GLU A 2 -32.96 -15.42 5.79
CA GLU A 2 -31.92 -16.28 6.40
C GLU A 2 -31.35 -17.35 5.44
N ASP A 3 -32.05 -17.62 4.33
CA ASP A 3 -31.67 -18.67 3.36
C ASP A 3 -30.93 -18.12 2.11
N THR A 4 -30.48 -16.86 2.10
CA THR A 4 -29.78 -16.28 0.94
C THR A 4 -28.36 -15.85 1.30
N LEU A 5 -27.37 -16.38 0.56
CA LEU A 5 -25.98 -15.94 0.65
C LEU A 5 -25.76 -14.79 -0.35
N ASN A 6 -25.38 -13.61 0.13
CA ASN A 6 -24.97 -12.51 -0.75
C ASN A 6 -23.47 -12.58 -1.02
N LEU A 7 -23.01 -12.46 -2.26
CA LEU A 7 -21.61 -12.30 -2.64
C LEU A 7 -21.46 -11.02 -3.46
N ASN A 8 -20.52 -10.16 -3.05
CA ASN A 8 -20.27 -8.91 -3.76
C ASN A 8 -19.20 -9.13 -4.84
N ILE A 9 -19.55 -8.89 -6.10
CA ILE A 9 -18.67 -9.08 -7.24
C ILE A 9 -18.31 -7.73 -7.86
N GLY A 10 -17.04 -7.38 -7.82
CA GLY A 10 -16.53 -6.16 -8.43
C GLY A 10 -16.35 -6.30 -9.92
N ILE A 11 -16.87 -5.37 -10.71
CA ILE A 11 -16.59 -5.30 -12.14
C ILE A 11 -15.53 -4.22 -12.36
N LEU A 12 -14.30 -4.66 -12.63
CA LEU A 12 -13.13 -3.80 -12.82
C LEU A 12 -12.58 -3.91 -14.24
N GLY A 13 -11.82 -2.91 -14.68
CA GLY A 13 -11.25 -2.86 -16.02
C GLY A 13 -11.11 -1.45 -16.58
N HIS A 14 -10.44 -1.34 -17.73
CA HIS A 14 -10.15 -0.07 -18.38
C HIS A 14 -11.41 0.71 -18.80
N VAL A 15 -11.28 2.02 -19.03
CA VAL A 15 -12.32 2.85 -19.68
C VAL A 15 -12.75 2.19 -20.99
N ASP A 16 -14.05 2.20 -21.26
CA ASP A 16 -14.67 1.60 -22.45
C ASP A 16 -14.46 0.08 -22.65
N SER A 17 -14.01 -0.66 -21.63
CA SER A 17 -13.96 -2.14 -21.73
C SER A 17 -15.35 -2.79 -21.71
N GLY A 18 -16.41 -2.02 -21.38
CA GLY A 18 -17.80 -2.46 -21.36
C GLY A 18 -18.30 -3.00 -20.02
N LYS A 19 -17.71 -2.55 -18.90
CA LYS A 19 -18.10 -2.90 -17.52
C LYS A 19 -19.59 -2.68 -17.24
N THR A 20 -20.08 -1.47 -17.48
CA THR A 20 -21.49 -1.11 -17.23
C THR A 20 -22.44 -1.85 -18.16
N SER A 21 -22.05 -2.05 -19.43
CA SER A 21 -22.84 -2.83 -20.39
C SER A 21 -22.96 -4.29 -19.92
N LEU A 22 -21.87 -4.86 -19.40
CA LEU A 22 -21.87 -6.21 -18.82
C LEU A 22 -22.76 -6.26 -17.58
N ALA A 23 -22.61 -5.31 -16.65
CA ALA A 23 -23.44 -5.21 -15.45
C ALA A 23 -24.94 -5.15 -15.79
N LYS A 24 -25.31 -4.34 -16.80
CA LYS A 24 -26.70 -4.20 -17.30
C LYS A 24 -27.27 -5.52 -17.80
N ARG A 25 -26.48 -6.34 -18.51
CA ARG A 25 -26.95 -7.59 -19.11
C ARG A 25 -27.01 -8.77 -18.13
N ILE A 26 -26.12 -8.82 -17.15
CA ILE A 26 -26.11 -9.91 -16.15
C ILE A 26 -27.18 -9.71 -15.06
N SER A 27 -27.55 -8.46 -14.78
CA SER A 27 -28.38 -8.15 -13.62
C SER A 27 -29.88 -8.30 -13.90
N GLN A 28 -30.58 -8.93 -12.96
CA GLN A 28 -32.06 -9.00 -12.96
C GLN A 28 -32.69 -7.82 -12.22
N ILE A 29 -32.04 -7.32 -11.17
CA ILE A 29 -32.55 -6.24 -10.32
C ILE A 29 -31.50 -5.12 -10.24
N ALA A 30 -31.92 -3.90 -10.56
CA ALA A 30 -31.12 -2.69 -10.36
C ALA A 30 -31.36 -2.09 -8.97
N SER A 31 -30.30 -1.74 -8.25
CA SER A 31 -30.37 -1.06 -6.95
C SER A 31 -30.23 0.47 -7.09
N THR A 32 -30.01 1.19 -6.00
CA THR A 32 -29.74 2.64 -6.00
C THR A 32 -28.44 2.95 -6.76
N ALA A 33 -28.47 4.02 -7.57
CA ALA A 33 -27.36 4.53 -8.41
C ALA A 33 -26.81 3.60 -9.52
N SER A 34 -27.45 2.47 -9.83
CA SER A 34 -27.02 1.62 -10.97
C SER A 34 -27.17 2.35 -12.31
N PHE A 35 -26.32 1.96 -13.27
CA PHE A 35 -26.50 2.23 -14.69
C PHE A 35 -26.41 3.71 -15.10
N ASP A 36 -25.54 4.48 -14.45
CA ASP A 36 -25.29 5.89 -14.76
C ASP A 36 -26.58 6.75 -14.67
N LYS A 37 -27.40 6.54 -13.63
CA LYS A 37 -28.61 7.36 -13.41
C LYS A 37 -28.32 8.81 -13.00
N ASN A 38 -27.11 9.10 -12.54
CA ASN A 38 -26.70 10.44 -12.13
C ASN A 38 -26.56 11.34 -13.37
N PRO A 39 -27.18 12.53 -13.44
CA PRO A 39 -27.10 13.41 -14.62
C PRO A 39 -25.67 13.67 -15.09
N GLN A 40 -24.73 13.85 -14.15
CA GLN A 40 -23.31 14.04 -14.47
C GLN A 40 -22.65 12.82 -15.14
N SER A 41 -23.08 11.61 -14.80
CA SER A 41 -22.59 10.38 -15.44
C SER A 41 -23.15 10.23 -16.86
N GLN A 42 -24.41 10.66 -17.08
CA GLN A 42 -25.05 10.64 -18.40
C GLN A 42 -24.41 11.66 -19.34
N GLU A 43 -24.16 12.88 -18.88
CA GLU A 43 -23.51 13.93 -19.67
C GLU A 43 -22.08 13.55 -20.09
N ARG A 44 -21.34 12.87 -19.21
CA ARG A 44 -19.95 12.47 -19.48
C ARG A 44 -19.81 11.09 -20.12
N GLY A 45 -20.89 10.31 -20.19
CA GLY A 45 -20.87 8.94 -20.71
C GLY A 45 -19.96 7.98 -19.94
N ILE A 46 -19.65 8.28 -18.67
CA ILE A 46 -18.76 7.47 -17.82
C ILE A 46 -19.39 7.22 -16.45
N THR A 47 -19.15 6.03 -15.90
CA THR A 47 -19.48 5.70 -14.52
C THR A 47 -18.61 6.52 -13.58
N ILE A 48 -19.24 7.32 -12.72
CA ILE A 48 -18.58 8.21 -11.75
C ILE A 48 -18.57 7.58 -10.35
N ASP A 49 -19.70 6.97 -10.00
CA ASP A 49 -19.97 6.37 -8.69
C ASP A 49 -20.07 4.85 -8.79
N LEU A 50 -19.98 4.17 -7.64
CA LEU A 50 -20.17 2.72 -7.59
C LEU A 50 -21.63 2.38 -7.96
N GLY A 51 -21.80 1.65 -9.06
CA GLY A 51 -23.10 1.15 -9.49
C GLY A 51 -23.40 -0.20 -8.85
N PHE A 52 -24.57 -0.38 -8.26
CA PHE A 52 -24.93 -1.65 -7.60
C PHE A 52 -26.07 -2.34 -8.31
N SER A 53 -25.89 -3.60 -8.69
CA SER A 53 -26.95 -4.39 -9.31
C SER A 53 -26.89 -5.82 -8.79
N SER A 54 -27.94 -6.63 -9.02
CA SER A 54 -28.00 -7.97 -8.43
C SER A 54 -28.64 -9.01 -9.34
N LEU A 55 -28.22 -10.25 -9.13
CA LEU A 55 -28.72 -11.47 -9.76
C LEU A 55 -28.94 -12.51 -8.67
N LYS A 56 -30.16 -13.06 -8.59
CA LYS A 56 -30.48 -14.14 -7.66
C LYS A 56 -30.52 -15.46 -8.41
N CYS A 57 -29.85 -16.47 -7.89
CA CYS A 57 -29.75 -17.79 -8.49
C CYS A 57 -29.85 -18.89 -7.42
N PRO A 58 -30.19 -20.15 -7.80
CA PRO A 58 -30.14 -21.27 -6.88
C PRO A 58 -28.70 -21.48 -6.40
N ILE A 59 -28.53 -21.84 -5.12
CA ILE A 59 -27.20 -22.06 -4.56
C ILE A 59 -26.55 -23.32 -5.19
N PRO A 60 -25.28 -23.23 -5.66
CA PRO A 60 -24.52 -24.38 -6.13
C PRO A 60 -24.34 -25.46 -5.06
N GLU A 61 -24.24 -26.72 -5.47
CA GLU A 61 -24.09 -27.86 -4.54
C GLU A 61 -22.78 -27.80 -3.75
N HIS A 62 -21.68 -27.33 -4.35
CA HIS A 62 -20.38 -27.24 -3.69
C HIS A 62 -20.33 -26.19 -2.57
N LEU A 63 -21.31 -25.29 -2.49
CA LEU A 63 -21.45 -24.30 -1.42
C LEU A 63 -22.45 -24.72 -0.35
N LYS A 64 -23.17 -25.84 -0.54
CA LYS A 64 -24.07 -26.36 0.50
C LYS A 64 -23.26 -27.14 1.53
N GLY A 65 -23.16 -26.59 2.74
CA GLY A 65 -22.72 -27.37 3.90
C GLY A 65 -23.76 -28.44 4.29
N PRO A 66 -23.36 -29.51 5.00
CA PRO A 66 -24.25 -30.62 5.39
C PRO A 66 -25.43 -30.21 6.30
N ASN A 67 -25.40 -29.02 6.93
CA ASN A 67 -26.42 -28.49 7.82
C ASN A 67 -26.94 -27.08 7.43
N ASP A 68 -26.68 -26.61 6.21
CA ASP A 68 -27.00 -25.23 5.82
C ASP A 68 -28.45 -25.06 5.35
N LYS A 69 -29.14 -24.03 5.89
CA LYS A 69 -30.49 -23.62 5.46
C LYS A 69 -30.49 -22.79 4.16
N LEU A 70 -29.31 -22.53 3.58
CA LEU A 70 -29.15 -21.68 2.41
C LEU A 70 -29.79 -22.30 1.15
N GLN A 71 -30.73 -21.58 0.53
CA GLN A 71 -31.43 -22.00 -0.68
C GLN A 71 -31.00 -21.19 -1.92
N HIS A 72 -30.59 -19.94 -1.72
CA HIS A 72 -30.30 -19.01 -2.80
C HIS A 72 -28.93 -18.38 -2.68
N LEU A 73 -28.28 -18.19 -3.82
CA LEU A 73 -27.08 -17.38 -3.98
C LEU A 73 -27.46 -16.08 -4.67
N GLN A 74 -27.08 -14.96 -4.09
CA GLN A 74 -27.27 -13.65 -4.67
C GLN A 74 -25.91 -13.03 -5.00
N PHE A 75 -25.70 -12.73 -6.28
CA PHE A 75 -24.58 -11.93 -6.72
C PHE A 75 -24.98 -10.47 -6.70
N THR A 76 -24.25 -9.65 -5.97
CA THR A 76 -24.36 -8.19 -6.01
C THR A 76 -23.17 -7.65 -6.78
N PHE A 77 -23.40 -7.17 -8.00
CA PHE A 77 -22.37 -6.58 -8.83
C PHE A 77 -22.10 -5.14 -8.42
N VAL A 78 -20.83 -4.82 -8.23
CA VAL A 78 -20.29 -3.49 -7.91
C VAL A 78 -19.58 -2.99 -9.16
N ASP A 79 -20.26 -2.18 -9.96
CA ASP A 79 -19.70 -1.54 -11.16
C ASP A 79 -18.76 -0.42 -10.72
N CYS A 80 -17.46 -0.64 -10.92
CA CYS A 80 -16.42 0.29 -10.53
C CYS A 80 -16.08 1.25 -11.68
N PRO A 81 -15.86 2.54 -11.40
CA PRO A 81 -15.47 3.49 -12.43
C PRO A 81 -14.13 3.09 -13.07
N GLY A 82 -14.04 3.19 -14.40
CA GLY A 82 -12.79 2.89 -15.12
C GLY A 82 -11.82 4.06 -15.20
N HIS A 83 -12.31 5.29 -15.02
CA HIS A 83 -11.51 6.47 -15.33
C HIS A 83 -10.37 6.66 -14.33
N ALA A 84 -9.19 7.06 -14.84
CA ALA A 84 -7.97 7.16 -14.04
C ALA A 84 -8.11 8.09 -12.81
N SER A 85 -8.87 9.17 -12.92
CA SER A 85 -9.12 10.11 -11.81
C SER A 85 -9.98 9.53 -10.67
N LEU A 86 -10.68 8.42 -10.92
CA LEU A 86 -11.63 7.80 -9.99
C LEU A 86 -11.01 6.62 -9.23
N LEU A 87 -9.69 6.47 -9.25
CA LEU A 87 -8.97 5.39 -8.56
C LEU A 87 -9.31 5.34 -7.05
N ARG A 88 -9.56 6.48 -6.42
CA ARG A 88 -10.00 6.56 -5.01
C ARG A 88 -11.32 5.82 -4.79
N THR A 89 -12.29 6.00 -5.69
CA THR A 89 -13.58 5.31 -5.67
C THR A 89 -13.40 3.81 -5.89
N VAL A 90 -12.50 3.40 -6.79
CA VAL A 90 -12.19 1.98 -7.03
C VAL A 90 -11.57 1.33 -5.78
N ILE A 91 -10.66 2.01 -5.09
CA ILE A 91 -10.05 1.51 -3.84
C ILE A 91 -11.12 1.33 -2.75
N GLY A 92 -12.03 2.29 -2.58
CA GLY A 92 -13.14 2.18 -1.63
C GLY A 92 -14.13 1.07 -2.00
N GLY A 93 -14.36 0.84 -3.29
CA GLY A 93 -15.17 -0.26 -3.80
C GLY A 93 -14.49 -1.62 -3.64
N ALA A 94 -13.18 -1.73 -3.81
CA ALA A 94 -12.46 -3.00 -3.69
C ALA A 94 -12.57 -3.62 -2.29
N GLN A 95 -12.74 -2.81 -1.25
CA GLN A 95 -12.93 -3.27 0.13
C GLN A 95 -14.25 -4.03 0.37
N ILE A 96 -15.28 -3.80 -0.44
CA ILE A 96 -16.58 -4.46 -0.30
C ILE A 96 -16.70 -5.73 -1.17
N ILE A 97 -15.68 -6.04 -1.97
CA ILE A 97 -15.74 -7.05 -3.04
C ILE A 97 -15.16 -8.39 -2.55
N ASP A 98 -15.93 -9.46 -2.70
CA ASP A 98 -15.51 -10.84 -2.41
C ASP A 98 -14.78 -11.47 -3.62
N MET A 99 -15.19 -11.14 -4.84
CA MET A 99 -14.65 -11.66 -6.10
C MET A 99 -14.62 -10.58 -7.18
N ILE A 100 -13.60 -10.59 -8.05
CA ILE A 100 -13.48 -9.61 -9.14
C ILE A 100 -13.77 -10.24 -10.50
N ILE A 101 -14.52 -9.52 -11.33
CA ILE A 101 -14.56 -9.69 -12.77
C ILE A 101 -13.64 -8.63 -13.39
N LEU A 102 -12.54 -9.08 -14.01
CA LEU A 102 -11.65 -8.21 -14.76
C LEU A 102 -12.07 -8.19 -16.23
N VAL A 103 -12.69 -7.09 -16.66
CA VAL A 103 -13.19 -6.91 -18.03
C VAL A 103 -12.12 -6.28 -18.92
N LEU A 104 -11.69 -7.01 -19.94
CA LEU A 104 -10.78 -6.55 -20.98
C LEU A 104 -11.51 -6.39 -22.31
N ASP A 105 -11.15 -5.34 -23.03
CA ASP A 105 -11.46 -5.23 -24.46
C ASP A 105 -10.50 -6.16 -25.22
N ILE A 106 -11.03 -7.17 -25.91
CA ILE A 106 -10.21 -8.17 -26.61
C ILE A 106 -9.35 -7.54 -27.72
N CYS A 107 -9.79 -6.42 -28.31
CA CYS A 107 -9.06 -5.74 -29.38
C CYS A 107 -7.87 -4.93 -28.84
N LYS A 108 -8.00 -4.39 -27.62
CA LYS A 108 -6.96 -3.54 -26.99
C LYS A 108 -6.03 -4.32 -26.05
N GLY A 109 -6.52 -5.42 -25.47
CA GLY A 109 -5.78 -6.24 -24.52
C GLY A 109 -5.55 -5.55 -23.17
N ILE A 110 -4.39 -5.80 -22.57
CA ILE A 110 -4.03 -5.26 -21.24
C ILE A 110 -3.63 -3.79 -21.37
N GLN A 111 -4.34 -2.92 -20.66
CA GLN A 111 -4.06 -1.49 -20.59
C GLN A 111 -3.61 -1.09 -19.17
N THR A 112 -3.22 0.18 -18.99
CA THR A 112 -2.71 0.72 -17.72
C THR A 112 -3.63 0.47 -16.53
N GLN A 113 -4.91 0.83 -16.67
CA GLN A 113 -5.90 0.64 -15.62
C GLN A 113 -6.21 -0.84 -15.38
N THR A 114 -6.08 -1.70 -16.39
CA THR A 114 -6.21 -3.16 -16.22
C THR A 114 -5.13 -3.68 -15.28
N ALA A 115 -3.89 -3.21 -15.42
CA ALA A 115 -2.80 -3.56 -14.50
C ALA A 115 -3.05 -3.02 -13.08
N GLU A 116 -3.53 -1.78 -12.94
CA GLU A 116 -3.90 -1.21 -11.63
C GLU A 116 -5.04 -2.02 -10.96
N CYS A 117 -6.07 -2.40 -11.72
CA CYS A 117 -7.17 -3.24 -11.23
C CYS A 117 -6.69 -4.64 -10.82
N LEU A 118 -5.75 -5.22 -11.56
CA LEU A 118 -5.17 -6.52 -11.21
C LEU A 118 -4.47 -6.45 -9.83
N ILE A 119 -3.66 -5.41 -9.61
CA ILE A 119 -2.98 -5.20 -8.32
C ILE A 119 -4.00 -4.97 -7.20
N LEU A 120 -5.03 -4.15 -7.43
CA LEU A 120 -6.08 -3.96 -6.43
C LEU A 120 -6.78 -5.29 -6.12
N GLY A 121 -7.00 -6.13 -7.13
CA GLY A 121 -7.54 -7.46 -6.91
C GLY A 121 -6.63 -8.32 -6.04
N GLU A 122 -5.32 -8.33 -6.30
CA GLU A 122 -4.37 -9.11 -5.50
C GLU A 122 -4.35 -8.69 -4.01
N VAL A 123 -4.64 -7.42 -3.76
CA VAL A 123 -4.64 -6.85 -2.41
C VAL A 123 -5.95 -7.10 -1.67
N PHE A 124 -7.09 -7.04 -2.36
CA PHE A 124 -8.41 -7.06 -1.72
C PHE A 124 -9.17 -8.38 -1.85
N CYS A 125 -8.92 -9.17 -2.90
CA CYS A 125 -9.79 -10.29 -3.26
C CYS A 125 -8.99 -11.59 -3.42
N ARG A 126 -9.64 -12.72 -3.08
CA ARG A 126 -9.04 -14.06 -3.22
C ARG A 126 -9.29 -14.68 -4.61
N ARG A 127 -10.39 -14.31 -5.26
CA ARG A 127 -10.87 -14.92 -6.51
C ARG A 127 -11.10 -13.88 -7.60
N MET A 128 -10.81 -14.25 -8.84
CA MET A 128 -10.99 -13.41 -10.01
C MET A 128 -11.47 -14.23 -11.21
N VAL A 129 -12.32 -13.63 -12.05
CA VAL A 129 -12.71 -14.14 -13.36
C VAL A 129 -12.31 -13.11 -14.41
N VAL A 130 -11.59 -13.55 -15.45
CA VAL A 130 -11.20 -12.67 -16.55
C VAL A 130 -12.25 -12.74 -17.64
N VAL A 131 -12.74 -11.58 -18.06
CA VAL A 131 -13.73 -11.46 -19.15
C VAL A 131 -13.10 -10.77 -20.35
N LEU A 132 -13.06 -11.46 -21.48
CA LEU A 132 -12.69 -10.92 -22.78
C LEU A 132 -13.96 -10.44 -23.49
N ASN A 133 -14.24 -9.15 -23.39
CA ASN A 133 -15.42 -8.52 -23.98
C ASN A 133 -15.16 -8.05 -25.42
N LYS A 134 -16.25 -7.74 -26.15
CA LYS A 134 -16.28 -7.24 -27.54
C LYS A 134 -15.79 -8.24 -28.61
N ILE A 135 -16.09 -9.52 -28.44
CA ILE A 135 -15.74 -10.54 -29.43
C ILE A 135 -16.42 -10.35 -30.79
N ASP A 136 -17.52 -9.59 -30.83
CA ASP A 136 -18.26 -9.22 -32.03
C ASP A 136 -17.45 -8.31 -32.96
N MET A 137 -16.55 -7.51 -32.42
CA MET A 137 -15.64 -6.64 -33.20
C MET A 137 -14.58 -7.43 -33.98
N ILE A 138 -14.37 -8.70 -33.64
CA ILE A 138 -13.41 -9.56 -34.35
C ILE A 138 -14.13 -10.29 -35.49
N PRO A 139 -13.58 -10.26 -36.72
CA PRO A 139 -14.06 -11.06 -37.84
C PRO A 139 -14.18 -12.54 -37.45
N GLU A 140 -15.28 -13.18 -37.84
CA GLU A 140 -15.63 -14.53 -37.42
C GLU A 140 -14.51 -15.55 -37.69
N GLU A 141 -13.87 -15.47 -38.86
CA GLU A 141 -12.74 -16.31 -39.26
C GLU A 141 -11.54 -16.24 -38.30
N LYS A 142 -11.27 -15.06 -37.71
CA LYS A 142 -10.12 -14.82 -36.82
C LYS A 142 -10.48 -14.86 -35.34
N ARG A 143 -11.76 -15.01 -35.01
CA ARG A 143 -12.27 -14.89 -33.64
C ARG A 143 -11.66 -15.94 -32.71
N ALA A 144 -11.74 -17.22 -33.08
CA ALA A 144 -11.21 -18.32 -32.25
C ALA A 144 -9.70 -18.19 -32.00
N LEU A 145 -8.91 -17.90 -33.04
CA LEU A 145 -7.47 -17.72 -32.93
C LEU A 145 -7.09 -16.53 -32.04
N THR A 146 -7.83 -15.43 -32.14
CA THR A 146 -7.56 -14.21 -31.35
C THR A 146 -7.90 -14.43 -29.87
N ILE A 147 -9.03 -15.09 -29.57
CA ILE A 147 -9.41 -15.47 -28.21
C ILE A 147 -8.34 -16.37 -27.59
N GLN A 148 -7.85 -17.38 -28.31
CA GLN A 148 -6.79 -18.26 -27.82
C GLN A 148 -5.47 -17.51 -27.55
N LYS A 149 -5.05 -16.63 -28.47
CA LYS A 149 -3.83 -15.81 -28.29
C LYS A 149 -3.93 -14.90 -27.07
N MET A 150 -5.06 -14.21 -26.91
CA MET A 150 -5.28 -13.31 -25.80
C MET A 150 -5.38 -14.07 -24.47
N SER A 151 -6.06 -15.22 -24.46
CA SER A 151 -6.14 -16.09 -23.28
C SER A 151 -4.76 -16.56 -22.84
N LYS A 152 -3.90 -17.03 -23.76
CA LYS A 152 -2.52 -17.41 -23.44
C LYS A 152 -1.71 -16.25 -22.85
N ARG A 153 -1.87 -15.04 -23.41
CA ARG A 153 -1.21 -13.83 -22.88
C ARG A 153 -1.68 -13.49 -21.47
N MET A 154 -2.96 -13.65 -21.17
CA MET A 154 -3.50 -13.44 -19.83
C MET A 154 -2.95 -14.48 -18.84
N HIS A 155 -2.93 -15.77 -19.18
CA HIS A 155 -2.34 -16.80 -18.32
C HIS A 155 -0.86 -16.52 -18.02
N LEU A 156 -0.09 -16.06 -19.02
CA LEU A 156 1.30 -15.68 -18.80
C LEU A 156 1.44 -14.48 -17.86
N THR A 157 0.52 -13.51 -17.94
CA THR A 157 0.51 -12.34 -17.06
C THR A 157 0.14 -12.71 -15.63
N LEU A 158 -0.79 -13.66 -15.45
CA LEU A 158 -1.28 -14.08 -14.14
C LEU A 158 -0.40 -15.15 -13.47
N LYS A 159 0.61 -15.69 -14.17
CA LYS A 159 1.43 -16.82 -13.71
C LYS A 159 2.05 -16.61 -12.33
N ASP A 160 2.54 -15.40 -12.05
CA ASP A 160 3.21 -15.05 -10.80
C ASP A 160 2.27 -14.41 -9.76
N SER A 161 0.96 -14.37 -10.05
CA SER A 161 -0.07 -13.79 -9.18
C SER A 161 -0.85 -14.87 -8.42
N ILE A 162 -1.62 -14.46 -7.41
CA ILE A 162 -2.59 -15.33 -6.73
C ILE A 162 -3.70 -15.83 -7.68
N PHE A 163 -3.84 -15.20 -8.84
CA PHE A 163 -4.88 -15.43 -9.83
C PHE A 163 -4.47 -16.35 -10.98
N LYS A 164 -3.36 -17.09 -10.83
CA LYS A 164 -2.83 -18.00 -11.88
C LYS A 164 -3.87 -18.97 -12.47
N ASP A 165 -4.82 -19.43 -11.65
CA ASP A 165 -5.86 -20.42 -12.01
C ASP A 165 -7.22 -19.76 -12.31
N SER A 166 -7.24 -18.44 -12.55
CA SER A 166 -8.48 -17.71 -12.80
C SER A 166 -9.10 -18.10 -14.15
N PRO A 167 -10.41 -18.41 -14.21
CA PRO A 167 -11.07 -18.75 -15.45
C PRO A 167 -11.13 -17.53 -16.39
N ILE A 168 -11.03 -17.79 -17.69
CA ILE A 168 -11.14 -16.78 -18.74
C ILE A 168 -12.38 -17.07 -19.58
N VAL A 169 -13.32 -16.12 -19.63
CA VAL A 169 -14.55 -16.22 -20.39
C VAL A 169 -14.56 -15.16 -21.49
N SER A 170 -14.97 -15.53 -22.69
CA SER A 170 -15.13 -14.61 -23.82
C SER A 170 -16.60 -14.32 -24.09
N LEU A 171 -16.97 -13.05 -24.22
CA LEU A 171 -18.37 -12.63 -24.42
C LEU A 171 -18.48 -11.33 -25.23
N ALA A 172 -19.70 -11.02 -25.67
CA ALA A 172 -20.06 -9.70 -26.19
C ALA A 172 -21.28 -9.18 -25.44
N ALA A 173 -21.06 -8.22 -24.53
CA ALA A 173 -22.12 -7.68 -23.69
C ALA A 173 -23.10 -6.78 -24.47
N ASN A 174 -22.64 -6.09 -25.51
CA ASN A 174 -23.49 -5.24 -26.33
C ASN A 174 -23.02 -5.28 -27.81
N PRO A 175 -23.36 -6.36 -28.54
CA PRO A 175 -22.96 -6.51 -29.94
C PRO A 175 -23.52 -5.37 -30.80
N GLY A 176 -22.70 -4.80 -31.69
CA GLY A 176 -23.14 -3.75 -32.61
C GLY A 176 -23.22 -2.32 -32.03
N GLY A 177 -22.81 -2.11 -30.78
CA GLY A 177 -22.69 -0.77 -30.19
C GLY A 177 -24.00 -0.19 -29.61
N SER A 178 -24.01 1.11 -29.30
CA SER A 178 -25.19 1.82 -28.76
C SER A 178 -26.34 1.92 -29.75
N ASP A 179 -26.04 1.83 -31.04
CA ASP A 179 -26.97 2.20 -32.12
C ASP A 179 -27.81 1.00 -32.61
N ASN A 180 -27.42 -0.24 -32.24
CA ASN A 180 -28.10 -1.48 -32.62
C ASN A 180 -28.40 -2.34 -31.38
N SER A 181 -29.33 -1.88 -30.54
CA SER A 181 -29.74 -2.57 -29.30
C SER A 181 -30.44 -3.93 -29.49
N SER A 182 -30.73 -4.32 -30.73
CA SER A 182 -31.52 -5.49 -31.10
C SER A 182 -30.73 -6.81 -31.10
N GLN A 183 -29.40 -6.76 -31.11
CA GLN A 183 -28.58 -7.99 -31.10
C GLN A 183 -28.47 -8.56 -29.69
N MET A 184 -28.71 -9.87 -29.57
CA MET A 184 -28.64 -10.57 -28.29
C MET A 184 -27.19 -10.67 -27.80
N PRO A 185 -26.94 -10.47 -26.50
CA PRO A 185 -25.61 -10.63 -25.93
C PRO A 185 -25.15 -12.09 -26.04
N VAL A 186 -23.86 -12.29 -26.30
CA VAL A 186 -23.27 -13.62 -26.52
C VAL A 186 -22.40 -14.00 -25.33
N GLY A 187 -22.58 -15.20 -24.77
CA GLY A 187 -21.70 -15.77 -23.75
C GLY A 187 -21.98 -15.36 -22.30
N ILE A 188 -23.11 -14.71 -22.03
CA ILE A 188 -23.51 -14.31 -20.67
C ILE A 188 -23.85 -15.51 -19.78
N ASP A 189 -24.55 -16.51 -20.31
CA ASP A 189 -24.94 -17.70 -19.54
C ASP A 189 -23.72 -18.49 -19.06
N ASN A 190 -22.73 -18.68 -19.95
CA ASN A 190 -21.45 -19.29 -19.60
C ASN A 190 -20.71 -18.50 -18.50
N LEU A 191 -20.75 -17.17 -18.55
CA LEU A 191 -20.17 -16.36 -17.46
C LEU A 191 -20.89 -16.61 -16.13
N ILE A 192 -22.23 -16.69 -16.12
CA ILE A 192 -23.00 -16.96 -14.90
C ILE A 192 -22.66 -18.35 -14.33
N GLU A 193 -22.51 -19.36 -15.19
CA GLU A 193 -22.09 -20.71 -14.78
C GLU A 193 -20.69 -20.73 -14.17
N VAL A 194 -19.74 -20.03 -14.80
CA VAL A 194 -18.37 -19.89 -14.28
C VAL A 194 -18.35 -19.12 -12.96
N LEU A 195 -19.14 -18.05 -12.81
CA LEU A 195 -19.24 -17.32 -11.54
C LEU A 195 -19.82 -18.20 -10.44
N LYS A 196 -20.80 -19.06 -10.75
CA LYS A 196 -21.35 -20.03 -9.81
C LYS A 196 -20.31 -21.06 -9.39
N SER A 197 -19.61 -21.69 -10.34
CA SER A 197 -18.62 -22.73 -10.04
C SER A 197 -17.40 -22.18 -9.30
N HIS A 198 -17.02 -20.93 -9.57
CA HIS A 198 -15.89 -20.27 -8.93
C HIS A 198 -16.26 -19.52 -7.64
N ALA A 199 -17.54 -19.44 -7.29
CA ALA A 199 -17.99 -18.82 -6.05
C ALA A 199 -17.49 -19.61 -4.84
N GLU A 200 -17.05 -18.88 -3.82
CA GLU A 200 -16.64 -19.40 -2.51
C GLU A 200 -17.35 -18.63 -1.42
N ILE A 201 -17.59 -19.29 -0.27
CA ILE A 201 -18.14 -18.61 0.90
C ILE A 201 -17.02 -17.80 1.56
N PRO A 202 -17.12 -16.47 1.62
CA PRO A 202 -16.13 -15.65 2.30
C PRO A 202 -16.19 -15.90 3.82
N GLU A 203 -15.02 -15.87 4.47
CA GLU A 203 -14.93 -15.92 5.92
C GLU A 203 -15.51 -14.64 6.52
N ARG A 204 -16.76 -14.73 7.01
CA ARG A 204 -17.46 -13.60 7.64
C ARG A 204 -17.34 -13.68 9.15
N CYS A 205 -17.05 -12.54 9.78
CA CYS A 205 -16.93 -12.41 11.24
C CYS A 205 -18.04 -11.48 11.77
N PRO A 206 -19.28 -11.98 11.94
CA PRO A 206 -20.42 -11.15 12.39
C PRO A 206 -20.27 -10.64 13.84
N ASP A 207 -19.46 -11.32 14.65
CA ASP A 207 -19.24 -10.99 16.07
C ASP A 207 -18.30 -9.80 16.29
N LYS A 208 -17.61 -9.35 15.24
CA LYS A 208 -16.75 -8.18 15.32
C LYS A 208 -17.57 -6.88 15.38
N PRO A 209 -16.99 -5.76 15.84
CA PRO A 209 -17.67 -4.46 15.82
C PRO A 209 -18.11 -4.09 14.40
N LEU A 210 -19.26 -3.41 14.32
CA LEU A 210 -19.86 -2.95 13.08
C LEU A 210 -18.91 -1.98 12.38
N LEU A 211 -18.69 -2.23 11.09
CA LEU A 211 -18.11 -1.29 10.16
C LEU A 211 -18.99 -1.23 8.91
N PHE A 212 -19.57 -0.07 8.65
CA PHE A 212 -20.52 0.18 7.57
C PHE A 212 -20.01 1.30 6.67
N ALA A 213 -19.81 0.96 5.40
CA ALA A 213 -19.36 1.88 4.36
C ALA A 213 -20.57 2.56 3.71
N VAL A 214 -20.69 3.89 3.87
CA VAL A 214 -21.79 4.67 3.29
C VAL A 214 -21.37 5.27 1.95
N ASP A 215 -22.14 4.96 0.90
CA ASP A 215 -21.94 5.51 -0.44
C ASP A 215 -22.83 6.72 -0.73
N HIS A 216 -24.04 6.71 -0.16
CA HIS A 216 -25.01 7.79 -0.28
C HIS A 216 -25.78 8.01 1.01
N CYS A 217 -26.11 9.26 1.26
CA CYS A 217 -26.92 9.72 2.36
C CYS A 217 -27.97 10.70 1.84
N PHE A 218 -29.24 10.48 2.15
CA PHE A 218 -30.30 11.38 1.74
C PHE A 218 -31.44 11.43 2.78
N GLY A 219 -32.04 12.61 2.92
CA GLY A 219 -33.20 12.81 3.79
C GLY A 219 -34.51 12.34 3.16
N ILE A 220 -35.35 11.68 3.95
CA ILE A 220 -36.74 11.38 3.61
C ILE A 220 -37.65 12.18 4.56
N ARG A 221 -38.47 13.08 3.98
CA ARG A 221 -39.41 13.92 4.74
C ARG A 221 -40.31 13.06 5.63
N GLY A 222 -40.35 13.36 6.93
CA GLY A 222 -41.16 12.66 7.93
C GLY A 222 -40.58 11.33 8.44
N GLN A 223 -39.66 10.68 7.72
CA GLN A 223 -39.10 9.38 8.14
C GLN A 223 -37.75 9.48 8.83
N GLY A 224 -36.90 10.41 8.38
CA GLY A 224 -35.53 10.56 8.87
C GLY A 224 -34.55 10.64 7.71
N THR A 225 -33.30 10.26 7.95
CA THR A 225 -32.22 10.27 6.96
C THR A 225 -31.77 8.85 6.71
N VAL A 226 -31.64 8.47 5.44
CA VAL A 226 -31.25 7.12 5.03
C VAL A 226 -29.80 7.11 4.57
N LEU A 227 -29.03 6.23 5.19
CA LEU A 227 -27.64 5.92 4.86
C LEU A 227 -27.62 4.61 4.08
N THR A 228 -27.31 4.66 2.79
CA THR A 228 -27.18 3.45 1.97
C THR A 228 -25.72 3.07 1.82
N GLY A 229 -25.42 1.79 2.03
CA GLY A 229 -24.05 1.32 2.14
C GLY A 229 -23.93 -0.19 2.27
N THR A 230 -22.69 -0.64 2.49
CA THR A 230 -22.35 -2.06 2.63
C THR A 230 -21.68 -2.32 3.97
N VAL A 231 -22.06 -3.41 4.64
CA VAL A 231 -21.43 -3.83 5.90
C VAL A 231 -20.06 -4.46 5.59
N LEU A 232 -18.97 -3.80 5.98
CA LEU A 232 -17.60 -4.29 5.82
C LEU A 232 -17.21 -5.33 6.86
N GLN A 233 -17.75 -5.20 8.07
CA GLN A 233 -17.43 -6.05 9.21
C GLN A 233 -18.58 -6.04 10.23
N GLY A 234 -18.73 -7.14 10.96
CA GLY A 234 -19.66 -7.21 12.08
C GLY A 234 -21.11 -7.38 11.65
N SER A 235 -22.01 -6.95 12.52
CA SER A 235 -23.45 -6.99 12.30
C SER A 235 -24.13 -5.75 12.89
N VAL A 236 -25.34 -5.47 12.41
CA VAL A 236 -26.19 -4.39 12.90
C VAL A 236 -27.63 -4.89 13.00
N SER A 237 -28.29 -4.54 14.09
CA SER A 237 -29.68 -4.88 14.40
C SER A 237 -30.52 -3.62 14.59
N LEU A 238 -31.83 -3.76 14.47
CA LEU A 238 -32.75 -2.67 14.77
C LEU A 238 -32.61 -2.22 16.22
N GLY A 239 -32.50 -0.91 16.41
CA GLY A 239 -32.34 -0.31 17.74
C GLY A 239 -30.90 -0.19 18.23
N ASP A 240 -29.91 -0.70 17.47
CA ASP A 240 -28.48 -0.53 17.81
C ASP A 240 -28.06 0.94 17.69
N ASP A 241 -27.05 1.31 18.48
CA ASP A 241 -26.39 2.61 18.41
C ASP A 241 -25.20 2.55 17.45
N ILE A 242 -25.17 3.47 16.50
CA ILE A 242 -24.12 3.61 15.49
C ILE A 242 -23.47 5.00 15.61
N GLU A 243 -22.16 5.04 15.40
CA GLU A 243 -21.38 6.27 15.39
C GLU A 243 -21.09 6.71 13.96
N ILE A 244 -21.22 8.00 13.69
CA ILE A 244 -20.76 8.66 12.46
C ILE A 244 -19.51 9.47 12.83
N PRO A 245 -18.30 8.90 12.70
CA PRO A 245 -17.11 9.48 13.32
C PRO A 245 -16.69 10.83 12.73
N SER A 246 -16.95 11.05 11.44
CA SER A 246 -16.69 12.34 10.77
C SER A 246 -17.48 13.50 11.38
N LEU A 247 -18.66 13.21 11.94
CA LEU A 247 -19.53 14.17 12.61
C LEU A 247 -19.46 14.08 14.15
N LYS A 248 -18.79 13.06 14.69
CA LYS A 248 -18.72 12.76 16.14
C LYS A 248 -20.10 12.69 16.80
N ILE A 249 -21.06 12.05 16.12
CA ILE A 249 -22.43 11.88 16.61
C ILE A 249 -22.80 10.41 16.71
N LEU A 250 -23.60 10.09 17.74
CA LEU A 250 -24.23 8.79 17.91
C LEU A 250 -25.69 8.85 17.45
N LYS A 251 -26.13 7.82 16.75
CA LYS A 251 -27.49 7.69 16.23
C LYS A 251 -28.01 6.28 16.45
N LYS A 252 -29.29 6.16 16.79
CA LYS A 252 -29.98 4.88 16.90
C LYS A 252 -30.58 4.46 15.57
N VAL A 253 -30.41 3.18 15.21
CA VAL A 253 -30.99 2.57 14.01
C VAL A 253 -32.51 2.47 14.17
N LYS A 254 -33.26 3.20 13.34
CA LYS A 254 -34.74 3.23 13.38
C LYS A 254 -35.36 2.12 12.54
N SER A 255 -34.89 1.97 11.31
CA SER A 255 -35.36 0.96 10.37
C SER A 255 -34.25 0.60 9.40
N MET A 256 -34.26 -0.62 8.88
CA MET A 256 -33.31 -1.09 7.88
C MET A 256 -34.05 -1.72 6.71
N GLN A 257 -33.58 -1.45 5.50
CA GLN A 257 -34.17 -1.97 4.28
C GLN A 257 -33.10 -2.52 3.34
N MET A 258 -33.33 -3.72 2.81
CA MET A 258 -32.45 -4.40 1.88
C MET A 258 -33.30 -4.89 0.69
N PHE A 259 -32.90 -4.57 -0.55
CA PHE A 259 -33.65 -4.90 -1.77
C PHE A 259 -35.16 -4.61 -1.71
N ARG A 260 -35.51 -3.42 -1.19
CA ARG A 260 -36.88 -2.94 -0.97
C ARG A 260 -37.70 -3.70 0.08
N GLN A 261 -37.09 -4.61 0.83
CA GLN A 261 -37.73 -5.35 1.92
C GLN A 261 -37.17 -4.90 3.27
N ASN A 262 -38.02 -4.85 4.29
CA ASN A 262 -37.58 -4.51 5.65
C ASN A 262 -36.81 -5.68 6.26
N VAL A 263 -35.71 -5.37 6.92
CA VAL A 263 -34.85 -6.35 7.60
C VAL A 263 -34.60 -5.94 9.04
N ASN A 264 -34.51 -6.92 9.93
CA ASN A 264 -34.28 -6.67 11.37
C ASN A 264 -32.80 -6.71 11.74
N THR A 265 -32.01 -7.45 10.96
CA THR A 265 -30.57 -7.64 11.14
C THR A 265 -29.88 -7.59 9.80
N ALA A 266 -28.63 -7.16 9.78
CA ALA A 266 -27.74 -7.25 8.63
C ALA A 266 -26.33 -7.63 9.10
N LYS A 267 -25.60 -8.35 8.25
CA LYS A 267 -24.26 -8.86 8.56
C LYS A 267 -23.26 -8.44 7.49
N GLN A 268 -21.97 -8.66 7.77
CA GLN A 268 -20.88 -8.44 6.82
C GLN A 268 -21.22 -8.93 5.41
N GLY A 269 -20.95 -8.10 4.41
CA GLY A 269 -21.22 -8.31 2.99
C GLY A 269 -22.59 -7.81 2.52
N ASP A 270 -23.54 -7.56 3.42
CA ASP A 270 -24.87 -7.10 3.03
C ASP A 270 -24.88 -5.61 2.65
N ARG A 271 -25.61 -5.28 1.59
CA ARG A 271 -25.89 -3.90 1.19
C ARG A 271 -27.29 -3.49 1.64
N LEU A 272 -27.39 -2.48 2.49
CA LEU A 272 -28.68 -2.02 3.04
C LEU A 272 -28.77 -0.50 3.13
N GLY A 273 -30.00 -0.01 3.29
CA GLY A 273 -30.30 1.33 3.75
C GLY A 273 -30.62 1.32 5.24
N ILE A 274 -29.89 2.11 6.02
CA ILE A 274 -30.11 2.33 7.45
C ILE A 274 -30.78 3.69 7.63
N CYS A 275 -31.96 3.74 8.24
CA CYS A 275 -32.65 4.98 8.56
C CYS A 275 -32.34 5.44 9.98
N VAL A 276 -31.92 6.69 10.13
CA VAL A 276 -31.61 7.36 11.41
C VAL A 276 -32.41 8.64 11.58
N LYS A 277 -32.61 9.07 12.83
CA LYS A 277 -33.31 10.33 13.14
C LYS A 277 -32.37 11.54 13.08
N GLN A 278 -32.84 12.64 12.51
CA GLN A 278 -32.24 13.97 12.60
C GLN A 278 -30.75 14.01 12.19
N LEU A 279 -30.43 13.60 10.96
CA LEU A 279 -29.11 13.76 10.37
C LEU A 279 -29.23 14.68 9.15
N ASP A 280 -28.42 15.72 9.10
CA ASP A 280 -28.36 16.58 7.92
C ASP A 280 -27.58 15.87 6.81
N SER A 281 -28.27 15.52 5.72
CA SER A 281 -27.67 14.82 4.58
C SER A 281 -26.58 15.63 3.89
N ASN A 282 -26.64 16.96 3.98
CA ASN A 282 -25.66 17.84 3.32
C ASN A 282 -24.28 17.83 4.03
N LYS A 283 -24.22 17.37 5.29
CA LYS A 283 -22.98 17.30 6.07
C LYS A 283 -22.25 15.98 5.93
N PHE A 284 -22.89 14.97 5.34
CA PHE A 284 -22.35 13.63 5.22
C PHE A 284 -22.88 12.97 3.96
N GLU A 285 -22.06 12.92 2.91
CA GLU A 285 -22.41 12.23 1.66
C GLU A 285 -21.85 10.80 1.61
N ARG A 286 -20.56 10.65 1.97
CA ARG A 286 -19.81 9.39 1.97
C ARG A 286 -18.93 9.29 3.21
N GLY A 287 -18.72 8.06 3.67
CA GLY A 287 -17.78 7.80 4.75
C GLY A 287 -18.07 6.52 5.48
N ILE A 288 -17.53 6.43 6.69
CA ILE A 288 -17.65 5.24 7.54
C ILE A 288 -18.66 5.53 8.64
N VAL A 289 -19.46 4.52 8.96
CA VAL A 289 -20.27 4.41 10.17
C VAL A 289 -19.80 3.17 10.90
N CYS A 290 -19.64 3.24 12.21
CA CYS A 290 -19.12 2.09 12.97
C CYS A 290 -19.81 1.94 14.32
N SER A 291 -19.51 0.84 15.02
CA SER A 291 -19.81 0.74 16.44
C SER A 291 -19.17 1.91 17.21
N PRO A 292 -19.82 2.38 18.30
CA PRO A 292 -19.28 3.46 19.12
C PRO A 292 -17.86 3.19 19.59
N SER A 293 -16.98 4.20 19.50
CA SER A 293 -15.57 4.16 19.91
C SER A 293 -14.70 3.13 19.16
N TYR A 294 -15.16 2.59 18.04
CA TYR A 294 -14.36 1.64 17.24
C TYR A 294 -13.31 2.34 16.36
N SER A 295 -13.58 3.58 15.95
CA SER A 295 -12.68 4.36 15.11
C SER A 295 -11.78 5.29 15.93
N SER A 296 -10.58 5.57 15.41
CA SER A 296 -9.63 6.50 16.02
C SER A 296 -9.10 7.46 14.97
N THR A 297 -8.88 8.72 15.36
CA THR A 297 -8.19 9.68 14.52
C THR A 297 -6.69 9.58 14.74
N ILE A 298 -5.92 9.42 13.66
CA ILE A 298 -4.46 9.29 13.72
C ILE A 298 -3.75 10.39 12.91
N HIS A 299 -2.54 10.75 13.33
CA HIS A 299 -1.68 11.74 12.69
C HIS A 299 -0.46 11.12 12.01
N ALA A 300 -0.08 9.91 12.42
CA ALA A 300 0.93 9.11 11.74
C ALA A 300 0.61 7.62 11.90
N ALA A 301 1.20 6.79 11.04
CA ALA A 301 0.99 5.35 11.02
C ALA A 301 2.27 4.58 10.68
N ILE A 302 2.37 3.35 11.16
CA ILE A 302 3.37 2.37 10.73
C ILE A 302 2.67 1.24 10.00
N ILE A 303 3.19 0.92 8.81
CA ILE A 303 2.72 -0.18 7.98
C ILE A 303 3.90 -1.06 7.52
N PRO A 304 3.69 -2.35 7.21
CA PRO A 304 4.65 -3.11 6.44
C PRO A 304 4.67 -2.56 5.00
N LEU A 305 5.84 -2.54 4.37
CA LEU A 305 5.99 -2.07 3.00
C LEU A 305 5.89 -3.23 2.02
N ASN A 306 4.72 -3.39 1.39
CA ASN A 306 4.56 -4.28 0.24
C ASN A 306 4.66 -3.45 -1.04
N PHE A 307 5.78 -3.57 -1.74
CA PHE A 307 6.04 -2.82 -2.96
C PHE A 307 5.24 -3.37 -4.15
N ILE A 308 4.72 -2.47 -4.99
CA ILE A 308 4.01 -2.82 -6.21
C ILE A 308 5.01 -2.86 -7.36
N LYS A 309 5.32 -4.07 -7.87
CA LYS A 309 6.33 -4.33 -8.92
C LYS A 309 6.13 -3.52 -10.20
N TYR A 310 4.90 -3.13 -10.51
CA TYR A 310 4.58 -2.36 -11.71
C TYR A 310 4.84 -0.85 -11.57
N PHE A 311 5.17 -0.38 -10.37
CA PHE A 311 5.54 1.00 -10.10
C PHE A 311 6.99 1.27 -10.52
N LYS A 312 7.18 1.95 -11.64
CA LYS A 312 8.53 2.16 -12.21
C LYS A 312 9.38 3.20 -11.49
N SER A 313 8.80 4.03 -10.63
CA SER A 313 9.53 5.10 -9.94
C SER A 313 10.18 4.61 -8.66
N HIS A 314 11.32 5.20 -8.30
CA HIS A 314 12.01 4.90 -7.04
C HIS A 314 11.20 5.41 -5.84
N LEU A 315 11.20 4.60 -4.77
CA LEU A 315 10.61 4.95 -3.49
C LEU A 315 11.67 5.61 -2.60
N ASN A 316 11.57 6.92 -2.46
CA ASN A 316 12.49 7.70 -1.64
C ASN A 316 11.85 8.08 -0.31
N SER A 317 12.60 7.93 0.77
CA SER A 317 12.21 8.48 2.06
C SER A 317 12.08 10.00 1.97
N HIS A 318 11.13 10.55 2.74
CA HIS A 318 10.68 11.94 2.77
C HIS A 318 9.93 12.42 1.53
N THR A 319 9.57 11.52 0.61
CA THR A 319 8.67 11.90 -0.49
C THR A 319 7.21 11.87 -0.05
N LYS A 320 6.39 12.66 -0.73
CA LYS A 320 4.94 12.73 -0.50
C LYS A 320 4.22 11.75 -1.40
N PHE A 321 3.21 11.10 -0.85
CA PHE A 321 2.30 10.22 -1.58
C PHE A 321 0.85 10.51 -1.20
N HIS A 322 -0.06 10.19 -2.11
CA HIS A 322 -1.48 10.10 -1.82
C HIS A 322 -1.75 8.76 -1.14
N ILE A 323 -2.03 8.81 0.15
CA ILE A 323 -2.31 7.63 0.97
C ILE A 323 -3.82 7.48 1.11
N SER A 324 -4.34 6.35 0.64
CA SER A 324 -5.73 5.96 0.81
C SER A 324 -5.85 5.03 2.01
N ILE A 325 -6.68 5.39 2.99
CA ILE A 325 -6.97 4.62 4.20
C ILE A 325 -8.48 4.61 4.38
N GLY A 326 -9.09 3.43 4.33
CA GLY A 326 -10.55 3.31 4.31
C GLY A 326 -11.14 4.05 3.10
N TYR A 327 -11.94 5.10 3.37
CA TYR A 327 -12.57 5.96 2.36
C TYR A 327 -11.91 7.33 2.19
N GLU A 328 -10.88 7.63 2.99
CA GLU A 328 -10.18 8.92 2.92
C GLU A 328 -8.89 8.78 2.12
N THR A 329 -8.57 9.81 1.34
CA THR A 329 -7.27 9.93 0.68
C THR A 329 -6.61 11.22 1.11
N VAL A 330 -5.46 11.10 1.76
CA VAL A 330 -4.71 12.22 2.32
C VAL A 330 -3.27 12.19 1.84
N ILE A 331 -2.66 13.37 1.67
CA ILE A 331 -1.24 13.47 1.36
C ILE A 331 -0.44 13.20 2.63
N ALA A 332 0.56 12.32 2.51
CA ALA A 332 1.44 12.00 3.63
C ALA A 332 2.89 11.92 3.19
N ARG A 333 3.80 12.25 4.11
CA ARG A 333 5.24 12.03 3.95
C ARG A 333 5.59 10.63 4.44
N VAL A 334 6.42 9.91 3.68
CA VAL A 334 6.81 8.54 4.02
C VAL A 334 8.27 8.45 4.43
N THR A 335 8.59 7.65 5.45
CA THR A 335 9.95 7.28 5.84
C THR A 335 10.08 5.77 5.83
N ILE A 336 11.03 5.25 5.06
CA ILE A 336 11.25 3.81 4.87
C ILE A 336 12.34 3.34 5.83
N PHE A 337 12.14 2.17 6.43
CA PHE A 337 13.12 1.50 7.26
C PHE A 337 12.95 -0.01 7.15
N ARG A 338 13.98 -0.78 7.54
CA ARG A 338 13.98 -2.24 7.47
C ARG A 338 14.46 -2.88 8.75
N SER A 339 14.12 -4.17 8.93
CA SER A 339 14.64 -4.98 10.02
C SER A 339 16.18 -5.13 9.94
N CYS A 340 16.81 -5.33 11.09
CA CYS A 340 18.25 -5.61 11.15
C CYS A 340 18.56 -7.06 10.78
N THR A 341 17.67 -8.00 11.10
CA THR A 341 17.81 -9.43 10.82
C THR A 341 16.71 -9.91 9.86
N VAL A 342 16.95 -11.03 9.18
CA VAL A 342 16.01 -11.64 8.22
C VAL A 342 14.87 -12.36 8.96
N GLU A 343 15.11 -12.87 10.16
CA GLU A 343 14.14 -13.62 10.97
C GLU A 343 13.05 -12.73 11.63
N ASP A 344 13.32 -11.42 11.75
CA ASP A 344 12.39 -10.48 12.37
C ASP A 344 11.17 -10.23 11.49
N SER A 345 10.12 -11.00 11.78
CA SER A 345 8.90 -10.99 10.97
C SER A 345 7.87 -9.94 11.39
N ASN A 346 7.84 -9.56 12.66
CA ASN A 346 6.86 -8.64 13.22
C ASN A 346 7.49 -7.32 13.66
N PHE A 347 6.74 -6.24 13.50
CA PHE A 347 7.14 -4.93 13.97
C PHE A 347 7.01 -4.86 15.49
N ASP A 348 8.04 -4.32 16.15
CA ASP A 348 8.09 -4.10 17.59
C ASP A 348 8.83 -2.79 17.86
N VAL A 349 8.22 -1.90 18.64
CA VAL A 349 8.76 -0.59 18.99
C VAL A 349 10.11 -0.71 19.72
N GLY A 350 10.35 -1.79 20.46
CA GLY A 350 11.59 -2.02 21.21
C GLY A 350 12.80 -2.37 20.35
N LYS A 351 12.60 -2.81 19.10
CA LYS A 351 13.67 -3.28 18.22
C LYS A 351 14.34 -2.14 17.46
N GLU A 352 15.59 -2.36 17.06
CA GLU A 352 16.33 -1.43 16.21
C GLU A 352 16.01 -1.67 14.73
N TYR A 353 15.94 -0.58 13.97
CA TYR A 353 15.65 -0.62 12.53
C TYR A 353 16.63 0.24 11.74
N VAL A 354 16.99 -0.24 10.55
CA VAL A 354 17.90 0.48 9.64
C VAL A 354 17.09 1.42 8.75
N TYR A 355 17.45 2.69 8.73
CA TYR A 355 16.87 3.68 7.84
C TYR A 355 17.27 3.45 6.38
N VAL A 356 16.29 3.45 5.49
CA VAL A 356 16.48 3.28 4.04
C VAL A 356 16.20 4.61 3.35
N LYS A 357 17.19 5.17 2.67
CA LYS A 357 17.04 6.46 1.95
C LYS A 357 16.24 6.28 0.66
N GLU A 358 16.58 5.25 -0.10
CA GLU A 358 16.00 4.90 -1.39
C GLU A 358 15.77 3.40 -1.39
N PHE A 359 14.54 2.99 -1.70
CA PHE A 359 14.14 1.61 -1.81
C PHE A 359 14.19 1.20 -3.28
N CYS A 360 15.04 0.21 -3.58
CA CYS A 360 15.20 -0.38 -4.90
C CYS A 360 14.73 -1.83 -4.87
N HIS A 361 13.82 -2.18 -5.78
CA HIS A 361 13.29 -3.55 -5.90
C HIS A 361 14.01 -4.36 -7.00
N VAL A 362 14.82 -3.72 -7.84
CA VAL A 362 15.65 -4.36 -8.88
C VAL A 362 17.00 -3.64 -8.95
N ASP A 363 18.09 -4.41 -9.03
CA ASP A 363 19.41 -3.86 -9.37
C ASP A 363 19.45 -3.37 -10.83
N THR A 364 20.45 -2.53 -11.15
CA THR A 364 20.76 -2.09 -12.54
C THR A 364 20.94 -3.23 -13.54
N ASN A 365 21.17 -4.46 -13.05
CA ASN A 365 21.34 -5.68 -13.84
C ASN A 365 20.10 -6.62 -13.84
N GLY A 366 18.94 -6.18 -13.32
CA GLY A 366 17.73 -6.99 -13.35
C GLY A 366 17.63 -8.09 -12.30
N LYS A 367 18.56 -8.14 -11.33
CA LYS A 367 18.54 -9.11 -10.21
C LYS A 367 17.85 -8.50 -8.99
N GLU A 368 17.18 -9.34 -8.20
CA GLU A 368 16.64 -8.95 -6.90
C GLU A 368 17.80 -8.56 -5.96
N VAL A 369 17.70 -7.38 -5.36
CA VAL A 369 18.71 -6.88 -4.41
C VAL A 369 18.67 -7.73 -3.15
N ASP A 370 19.82 -8.08 -2.57
CA ASP A 370 19.90 -8.83 -1.29
C ASP A 370 19.09 -8.17 -0.16
N ASP A 371 18.81 -6.88 -0.26
CA ASP A 371 18.00 -6.13 0.70
C ASP A 371 16.53 -6.61 0.73
N MET A 372 15.99 -7.22 -0.34
CA MET A 372 14.61 -7.75 -0.35
C MET A 372 14.38 -8.91 0.62
N LYS A 373 15.44 -9.56 1.10
CA LYS A 373 15.34 -10.60 2.15
C LYS A 373 14.89 -10.02 3.49
N PHE A 374 15.12 -8.73 3.73
CA PHE A 374 14.70 -8.07 4.97
C PHE A 374 13.27 -7.57 4.88
N LYS A 375 12.56 -7.61 6.01
CA LYS A 375 11.24 -7.00 6.09
C LYS A 375 11.37 -5.49 6.15
N HIS A 376 10.59 -4.84 5.29
CA HIS A 376 10.53 -3.40 5.19
C HIS A 376 9.26 -2.87 5.83
N PHE A 377 9.39 -1.71 6.46
CA PHE A 377 8.32 -0.98 7.11
C PHE A 377 8.36 0.48 6.67
N MET A 378 7.24 1.14 6.85
CA MET A 378 7.08 2.53 6.46
C MET A 378 6.36 3.30 7.56
N LEU A 379 6.97 4.41 7.98
CA LEU A 379 6.34 5.43 8.80
C LEU A 379 5.68 6.44 7.85
N ILE A 380 4.38 6.63 8.01
CA ILE A 380 3.55 7.53 7.23
C ILE A 380 3.14 8.69 8.16
N GLU A 381 3.51 9.91 7.79
CA GLU A 381 3.15 11.13 8.53
C GLU A 381 2.11 11.90 7.70
N PHE A 382 0.87 11.93 8.16
CA PHE A 382 -0.22 12.58 7.41
C PHE A 382 -0.17 14.09 7.56
N GLU A 383 -0.43 14.82 6.49
CA GLU A 383 -0.56 16.29 6.55
C GLU A 383 -1.83 16.71 7.30
N THR A 384 -2.92 15.97 7.10
CA THR A 384 -4.17 16.11 7.83
C THR A 384 -4.48 14.84 8.60
N ALA A 385 -5.08 14.95 9.78
CA ALA A 385 -5.45 13.77 10.55
C ALA A 385 -6.48 12.92 9.79
N VAL A 386 -6.38 11.60 9.92
CA VAL A 386 -7.21 10.63 9.17
C VAL A 386 -7.98 9.76 10.14
N LEU A 387 -9.24 9.46 9.81
CA LEU A 387 -10.02 8.49 10.56
C LEU A 387 -9.62 7.07 10.15
N THR A 388 -9.30 6.22 11.12
CA THR A 388 -8.92 4.83 10.85
C THR A 388 -9.60 3.85 11.81
N THR A 389 -9.61 2.59 11.38
CA THR A 389 -10.01 1.44 12.18
C THR A 389 -8.80 0.50 12.36
N PRO A 390 -8.78 -0.33 13.41
CA PRO A 390 -7.73 -1.33 13.58
C PRO A 390 -7.55 -2.21 12.34
N ASN A 391 -6.30 -2.53 11.97
CA ASN A 391 -5.93 -3.36 10.83
C ASN A 391 -6.45 -2.87 9.46
N CYS A 392 -6.76 -1.58 9.32
CA CYS A 392 -7.18 -1.02 8.04
C CYS A 392 -6.05 -1.14 6.99
N LEU A 393 -6.42 -1.42 5.75
CA LEU A 393 -5.48 -1.43 4.64
C LEU A 393 -5.13 0.01 4.23
N VAL A 394 -3.85 0.21 3.97
CA VAL A 394 -3.26 1.46 3.49
C VAL A 394 -2.68 1.25 2.10
N ILE A 395 -3.03 2.13 1.15
CA ILE A 395 -2.49 2.12 -0.21
C ILE A 395 -1.82 3.46 -0.51
N GLY A 396 -0.55 3.42 -0.90
CA GLY A 396 0.21 4.58 -1.36
C GLY A 396 0.17 4.71 -2.87
N SER A 397 -0.16 5.91 -3.36
CA SER A 397 -0.28 6.20 -4.80
C SER A 397 0.30 7.57 -5.16
N ARG A 398 0.67 7.73 -6.43
CA ARG A 398 1.01 9.04 -7.04
C ARG A 398 -0.07 9.44 -8.01
N LEU A 399 -1.12 10.06 -7.49
CA LEU A 399 -2.25 10.52 -8.29
C LEU A 399 -1.95 11.79 -9.11
N ASP A 400 -0.88 12.52 -8.76
CA ASP A 400 -0.41 13.70 -9.51
C ASP A 400 0.30 13.37 -10.83
N MET A 401 0.58 12.08 -11.05
CA MET A 401 1.18 11.64 -12.31
C MET A 401 0.19 11.83 -13.46
N ASP A 402 0.72 12.27 -14.60
CA ASP A 402 -0.04 12.46 -15.83
C ASP A 402 -0.87 11.20 -16.16
N MET A 403 -2.17 11.41 -16.35
CA MET A 403 -3.15 10.36 -16.60
C MET A 403 -2.90 9.61 -17.92
N HIS A 404 -2.21 10.23 -18.87
CA HIS A 404 -1.90 9.63 -20.17
C HIS A 404 -0.60 8.82 -20.16
N LYS A 405 0.19 8.86 -19.07
CA LYS A 405 1.41 8.05 -18.98
C LYS A 405 1.10 6.59 -18.70
N ASN A 406 1.76 5.70 -19.47
CA ASN A 406 1.62 4.25 -19.35
C ASN A 406 2.39 3.64 -18.16
N ASN A 407 2.22 4.19 -16.96
CA ASN A 407 2.86 3.70 -15.74
C ASN A 407 1.80 3.48 -14.65
N CYS A 408 2.01 2.43 -13.84
CA CYS A 408 1.18 2.20 -12.66
C CYS A 408 1.38 3.36 -11.66
N ARG A 409 0.27 3.87 -11.11
CA ARG A 409 0.29 4.97 -10.13
C ARG A 409 0.27 4.48 -8.69
N LEU A 410 -0.09 3.21 -8.47
CA LEU A 410 -0.04 2.57 -7.16
C LEU A 410 1.41 2.17 -6.87
N ALA A 411 1.94 2.63 -5.74
CA ALA A 411 3.35 2.45 -5.39
C ALA A 411 3.58 1.32 -4.38
N PHE A 412 2.73 1.26 -3.35
CA PHE A 412 2.84 0.27 -2.29
C PHE A 412 1.51 0.08 -1.57
N TRP A 413 1.40 -1.00 -0.80
CA TRP A 413 0.30 -1.25 0.12
C TRP A 413 0.80 -1.87 1.43
N GLY A 414 -0.03 -1.87 2.46
CA GLY A 414 0.27 -2.50 3.74
C GLY A 414 -0.90 -2.39 4.71
N SER A 415 -0.95 -3.26 5.71
CA SER A 415 -1.93 -3.16 6.80
C SER A 415 -1.42 -2.23 7.90
N LEU A 416 -2.33 -1.45 8.51
CA LEU A 416 -2.00 -0.62 9.66
C LEU A 416 -1.58 -1.49 10.85
N ILE A 417 -0.33 -1.31 11.32
CA ILE A 417 0.20 -1.99 12.52
C ILE A 417 0.03 -1.09 13.75
N LEU A 418 0.46 0.17 13.63
CA LEU A 418 0.46 1.13 14.72
C LEU A 418 -0.01 2.49 14.21
N GLY A 419 -0.98 3.09 14.88
CA GLY A 419 -1.46 4.44 14.60
C GLY A 419 -1.15 5.37 15.78
N PHE A 420 -0.65 6.58 15.49
CA PHE A 420 -0.36 7.60 16.49
C PHE A 420 -1.53 8.57 16.59
N THR A 421 -2.23 8.58 17.73
CA THR A 421 -3.41 9.43 17.98
C THR A 421 -3.05 10.82 18.48
N ASP A 422 -1.88 10.98 19.12
CA ASP A 422 -1.44 12.26 19.65
C ASP A 422 -0.94 13.20 18.55
N LYS A 423 -1.38 14.45 18.57
CA LYS A 423 -0.89 15.48 17.63
C LYS A 423 0.61 15.76 17.76
N ASN A 424 1.15 15.56 18.97
CA ASN A 424 2.56 15.76 19.29
C ASN A 424 3.36 14.44 19.31
N TYR A 425 2.93 13.43 18.55
CA TYR A 425 3.58 12.11 18.43
C TYR A 425 5.09 12.19 18.19
N SER A 426 5.59 13.28 17.58
CA SER A 426 7.01 13.49 17.37
C SER A 426 7.84 13.59 18.66
N LYS A 427 7.23 13.94 19.80
CA LYS A 427 7.88 14.05 21.11
C LYS A 427 7.53 12.92 22.07
N THR A 428 6.35 12.33 21.93
CA THR A 428 5.85 11.27 22.81
C THR A 428 6.27 9.89 22.30
N ASP A 429 5.93 9.60 21.04
CA ASP A 429 6.00 8.23 20.50
C ASP A 429 7.24 8.00 19.62
N LEU A 430 7.58 8.96 18.75
CA LEU A 430 8.74 8.82 17.85
C LEU A 430 10.06 8.57 18.59
N PRO A 431 10.33 9.13 19.78
CA PRO A 431 11.57 8.83 20.50
C PRO A 431 11.72 7.36 20.91
N ASN A 432 10.61 6.61 21.01
CA ASN A 432 10.64 5.17 21.30
C ASN A 432 11.07 4.35 20.08
N LEU A 433 10.87 4.88 18.86
CA LEU A 433 11.29 4.24 17.61
C LEU A 433 12.80 4.34 17.39
N ARG A 434 13.48 3.20 17.50
CA ARG A 434 14.93 3.08 17.32
C ARG A 434 15.35 2.92 15.86
N ILE A 435 15.01 3.91 15.04
CA ILE A 435 15.43 3.96 13.63
C ILE A 435 16.78 4.67 13.50
N PHE A 436 17.79 3.99 12.98
CA PHE A 436 19.14 4.51 12.81
C PHE A 436 19.64 4.49 11.36
N SER A 437 20.48 5.44 10.99
CA SER A 437 21.30 5.37 9.78
C SER A 437 22.71 4.90 10.14
N SER A 438 23.17 3.82 9.54
CA SER A 438 24.59 3.44 9.59
C SER A 438 25.40 4.48 8.83
N LYS A 439 26.37 5.10 9.51
CA LYS A 439 27.27 6.08 8.91
C LYS A 439 28.69 5.61 9.08
N THR A 440 29.41 5.62 7.98
CA THR A 440 30.84 5.40 7.95
C THR A 440 31.51 6.70 7.57
N LYS A 441 32.48 7.12 8.37
CA LYS A 441 33.32 8.28 8.09
C LYS A 441 34.76 7.84 8.04
N VAL A 442 35.49 8.38 7.08
CA VAL A 442 36.90 8.10 6.90
C VAL A 442 37.69 9.38 7.17
N GLY A 443 38.67 9.29 8.05
CA GLY A 443 39.64 10.35 8.33
C GLY A 443 41.05 9.93 7.95
N THR A 444 41.98 10.87 8.00
CA THR A 444 43.41 10.62 7.78
C THR A 444 44.21 10.99 9.01
N ILE A 445 45.28 10.25 9.28
CA ILE A 445 46.19 10.60 10.37
C ILE A 445 46.99 11.85 9.98
N ASP A 446 46.98 12.86 10.85
CA ASP A 446 47.77 14.08 10.68
C ASP A 446 49.15 13.94 11.31
N ARG A 447 49.19 13.50 12.58
CA ARG A 447 50.42 13.30 13.33
C ARG A 447 50.25 12.24 14.42
N VAL A 448 51.33 11.55 14.73
CA VAL A 448 51.44 10.64 15.87
C VAL A 448 52.08 11.42 17.03
N VAL A 449 51.50 11.35 18.22
CA VAL A 449 52.04 12.00 19.43
C VAL A 449 52.94 11.02 20.17
N ASP A 450 52.44 9.81 20.40
CA ASP A 450 53.16 8.70 21.01
C ASP A 450 52.65 7.36 20.44
N ARG A 451 53.21 6.24 20.91
CA ARG A 451 52.86 4.89 20.43
C ARG A 451 51.38 4.51 20.67
N TYR A 452 50.66 5.26 21.50
CA TYR A 452 49.29 5.02 21.91
C TYR A 452 48.34 6.17 21.52
N THR A 453 48.84 7.28 20.98
CA THR A 453 48.06 8.50 20.74
C THR A 453 48.31 9.04 19.35
N VAL A 454 47.23 9.15 18.60
CA VAL A 454 47.21 9.62 17.22
C VAL A 454 46.28 10.82 17.09
N ILE A 455 46.67 11.79 16.27
CA ILE A 455 45.82 12.93 15.91
C ILE A 455 45.31 12.74 14.49
N GLY A 456 43.98 12.61 14.37
CA GLY A 456 43.27 12.48 13.11
C GLY A 456 42.72 13.82 12.60
N LYS A 457 42.68 13.97 11.27
CA LYS A 457 42.05 15.10 10.57
C LYS A 457 41.06 14.63 9.50
N ASN A 458 40.30 15.58 8.94
CA ASN A 458 39.37 15.39 7.82
C ASN A 458 38.17 14.46 8.05
N ILE A 459 37.77 14.22 9.31
CA ILE A 459 36.60 13.40 9.65
C ILE A 459 35.34 14.22 10.03
N PHE A 460 35.55 15.38 10.67
CA PHE A 460 34.48 16.26 11.15
C PHE A 460 34.68 17.70 10.65
N LYS A 461 33.57 18.42 10.43
CA LYS A 461 33.61 19.87 10.18
C LYS A 461 33.85 20.60 11.50
N LYS A 462 34.42 21.81 11.46
CA LYS A 462 34.78 22.60 12.66
C LYS A 462 33.61 22.77 13.64
N ASP A 463 32.38 22.90 13.15
CA ASP A 463 31.18 23.14 13.98
C ASP A 463 30.52 21.85 14.51
N THR A 464 31.17 20.69 14.37
CA THR A 464 30.59 19.42 14.84
C THR A 464 30.81 19.26 16.34
N ASN A 465 29.74 19.01 17.10
CA ASN A 465 29.87 18.66 18.52
C ASN A 465 30.53 17.28 18.69
N LEU A 466 31.80 17.28 19.13
CA LEU A 466 32.62 16.08 19.27
C LEU A 466 32.25 15.23 20.50
N ALA A 467 31.53 15.78 21.47
CA ALA A 467 31.16 15.06 22.70
C ALA A 467 30.36 13.78 22.43
N PHE A 468 29.55 13.76 21.35
CA PHE A 468 28.78 12.58 20.95
C PHE A 468 29.61 11.43 20.36
N PHE A 469 30.88 11.68 20.04
CA PHE A 469 31.78 10.70 19.40
C PHE A 469 32.90 10.23 20.31
N VAL A 470 33.03 10.83 21.50
CA VAL A 470 34.00 10.40 22.52
C VAL A 470 33.64 8.99 22.99
N GLY A 471 34.63 8.12 23.08
CA GLY A 471 34.48 6.72 23.48
C GLY A 471 34.14 5.75 22.35
N LEU A 472 33.91 6.23 21.11
CA LEU A 472 33.66 5.35 19.97
C LEU A 472 34.97 4.77 19.41
N GLU A 473 34.88 3.54 18.90
CA GLU A 473 36.00 2.81 18.33
C GLU A 473 36.21 3.14 16.85
N VAL A 474 37.48 3.27 16.47
CA VAL A 474 37.92 3.51 15.10
C VAL A 474 38.87 2.41 14.65
N GLY A 475 38.71 1.93 13.42
CA GLY A 475 39.63 0.98 12.81
C GLY A 475 40.61 1.70 11.88
N PHE A 476 41.90 1.42 12.01
CA PHE A 476 42.93 1.94 11.11
C PHE A 476 43.08 1.05 9.87
N SER A 477 43.47 1.62 8.74
CA SER A 477 43.76 0.86 7.50
C SER A 477 44.91 -0.15 7.67
N THR A 478 45.69 -0.01 8.73
CA THR A 478 46.81 -0.86 9.14
C THR A 478 46.36 -2.06 9.99
N GLY A 479 45.06 -2.16 10.32
CA GLY A 479 44.49 -3.25 11.12
C GLY A 479 44.41 -2.97 12.62
N GLU A 480 44.94 -1.82 13.07
CA GLU A 480 44.88 -1.39 14.47
C GLU A 480 43.47 -0.88 14.83
N MET A 481 43.15 -0.87 16.11
CA MET A 481 41.91 -0.30 16.65
C MET A 481 42.24 0.82 17.63
N GLY A 482 41.43 1.88 17.65
CA GLY A 482 41.56 2.99 18.61
C GLY A 482 40.21 3.46 19.13
N ILE A 483 40.23 4.39 20.08
CA ILE A 483 39.09 5.01 20.74
C ILE A 483 39.24 6.52 20.64
N ILE A 484 38.17 7.23 20.30
CA ILE A 484 38.19 8.70 20.24
C ILE A 484 38.15 9.27 21.66
N GLU A 485 39.17 10.04 22.06
CA GLU A 485 39.23 10.68 23.38
C GLU A 485 38.58 12.07 23.38
N GLY A 486 38.63 12.80 22.26
CA GLY A 486 38.08 14.15 22.18
C GLY A 486 38.63 15.00 21.05
N GLY A 487 38.30 16.29 21.09
CA GLY A 487 38.79 17.28 20.14
C GLY A 487 40.22 17.72 20.40
N PHE A 488 40.95 18.03 19.34
CA PHE A 488 42.32 18.55 19.40
C PHE A 488 42.41 19.94 18.75
N GLY A 489 42.35 21.00 19.58
CA GLY A 489 42.39 22.40 19.15
C GLY A 489 41.15 22.86 18.36
N GLN A 490 41.23 24.03 17.71
CA GLN A 490 40.09 24.68 17.01
C GLN A 490 39.89 24.22 15.55
N SER A 491 40.63 23.19 15.10
CA SER A 491 40.74 22.83 13.68
C SER A 491 39.94 21.60 13.25
N GLY A 492 39.00 21.11 14.08
CA GLY A 492 38.20 19.91 13.78
C GLY A 492 39.02 18.60 13.79
N LYS A 493 40.23 18.64 14.38
CA LYS A 493 41.07 17.47 14.60
C LYS A 493 40.60 16.72 15.85
N ILE A 494 40.86 15.42 15.89
CA ILE A 494 40.49 14.55 17.00
C ILE A 494 41.70 13.82 17.54
N LYS A 495 41.69 13.55 18.85
CA LYS A 495 42.66 12.71 19.53
C LYS A 495 42.10 11.28 19.61
N ILE A 496 42.89 10.30 19.19
CA ILE A 496 42.54 8.89 19.14
C ILE A 496 43.57 8.12 19.97
N ALA A 497 43.10 7.37 20.97
CA ALA A 497 43.90 6.45 21.75
C ALA A 497 43.89 5.07 21.09
N VAL A 498 45.04 4.48 20.80
CA VAL A 498 45.17 3.14 20.21
C VAL A 498 45.01 2.09 21.30
N LYS A 499 44.22 1.04 21.03
CA LYS A 499 43.97 -0.07 21.98
C LYS A 499 45.23 -0.90 22.25
N SER A 500 45.17 -1.73 23.30
CA SER A 500 46.29 -2.53 23.83
C SER A 500 47.03 -3.31 22.72
N GLY A 501 48.24 -2.86 22.42
CA GLY A 501 49.10 -3.32 21.32
C GLY A 501 49.97 -2.19 20.75
N GLY A 502 49.49 -0.94 20.83
CA GLY A 502 50.18 0.23 20.29
C GLY A 502 50.25 0.22 18.76
N LEU A 503 50.78 1.30 18.17
CA LEU A 503 51.04 1.33 16.72
C LEU A 503 52.16 0.35 16.34
N SER A 504 51.90 -0.43 15.29
CA SER A 504 52.88 -1.29 14.62
C SER A 504 54.07 -0.48 14.10
N GLU A 505 55.25 -1.09 14.09
CA GLU A 505 56.49 -0.42 13.64
C GLU A 505 56.40 -0.01 12.16
N GLY A 506 55.68 -0.78 11.32
CA GLY A 506 55.39 -0.41 9.94
C GLY A 506 54.53 0.86 9.81
N THR A 507 53.66 1.13 10.77
CA THR A 507 52.82 2.34 10.82
C THR A 507 53.61 3.55 11.30
N MET A 508 54.46 3.36 12.29
CA MET A 508 55.38 4.40 12.80
C MET A 508 56.37 4.84 11.71
N ASN A 509 57.01 3.89 11.01
CA ASN A 509 57.99 4.19 9.97
C ASN A 509 57.39 4.95 8.77
N ARG A 510 56.16 4.62 8.38
CA ARG A 510 55.43 5.34 7.31
C ARG A 510 55.09 6.79 7.66
N MET A 511 54.92 7.11 8.94
CA MET A 511 54.58 8.46 9.40
C MET A 511 55.83 9.32 9.69
N GLU A 512 56.92 8.71 10.16
CA GLU A 512 58.20 9.41 10.39
C GLU A 512 58.91 9.80 9.09
N GLY A 513 58.75 9.01 8.01
CA GLY A 513 59.29 9.32 6.68
C GLY A 513 58.87 10.68 6.11
N LYS A 514 57.74 11.26 6.58
CA LYS A 514 57.30 12.61 6.17
C LYS A 514 58.08 13.76 6.80
N LYS A 515 58.83 13.55 7.90
CA LYS A 515 59.58 14.62 8.57
C LYS A 515 60.97 14.88 7.99
N LYS A 516 61.55 13.95 7.21
CA LYS A 516 62.93 14.07 6.66
C LYS A 516 63.01 14.64 5.24
N GLY A 517 61.91 15.13 4.65
CA GLY A 517 61.90 15.69 3.29
C GLY A 517 62.10 17.22 3.24
N LYS A 518 63.14 17.77 3.88
CA LYS A 518 63.52 19.19 3.67
C LYS A 518 65.00 19.49 3.98
N ALA A 519 65.92 18.56 3.73
CA ALA A 519 67.35 18.85 3.64
C ALA A 519 68.10 17.64 3.07
N ALA A 520 68.30 17.60 1.75
CA ALA A 520 69.45 17.00 1.06
C ALA A 520 69.15 16.98 -0.44
N LYS A 521 69.89 17.77 -1.20
CA LYS A 521 70.10 17.57 -2.64
C LYS A 521 71.24 16.58 -2.81
N ASP A 522 71.12 15.82 -3.90
CA ASP A 522 72.13 15.07 -4.66
C ASP A 522 72.34 13.58 -4.41
N SER A 523 72.33 12.90 -5.56
CA SER A 523 72.79 11.56 -5.95
C SER A 523 71.84 10.35 -5.83
N GLY A 524 71.45 9.85 -7.02
CA GLY A 524 71.64 8.43 -7.39
C GLY A 524 70.49 7.45 -7.16
N ASP A 525 69.87 7.03 -8.28
CA ASP A 525 68.96 5.89 -8.50
C ASP A 525 68.75 4.86 -7.37
N THR A 526 67.47 4.65 -7.02
CA THR A 526 66.88 3.32 -6.82
C THR A 526 65.34 3.43 -6.88
N ASN A 527 64.73 2.66 -7.79
CA ASN A 527 63.29 2.51 -7.92
C ASN A 527 62.71 1.75 -6.71
N GLU A 528 62.34 2.48 -5.66
CA GLU A 528 61.33 2.00 -4.70
C GLU A 528 60.02 2.76 -4.91
N VAL A 529 58.99 2.00 -5.29
CA VAL A 529 57.61 2.48 -5.39
C VAL A 529 57.18 2.97 -4.01
N THR A 530 57.28 4.28 -3.79
CA THR A 530 56.77 4.95 -2.60
C THR A 530 55.24 4.90 -2.60
N ASN A 531 54.69 3.81 -2.06
CA ASN A 531 53.28 3.74 -1.66
C ASN A 531 53.04 4.72 -0.48
N SER A 532 53.01 6.02 -0.77
CA SER A 532 52.80 7.08 0.22
C SER A 532 51.31 7.38 0.44
N GLU A 533 50.45 6.36 0.42
CA GLU A 533 49.05 6.57 0.76
C GLU A 533 48.92 6.99 2.25
N PRO A 534 48.19 8.07 2.56
CA PRO A 534 48.00 8.50 3.93
C PRO A 534 47.20 7.44 4.69
N ILE A 535 47.68 7.06 5.87
CA ILE A 535 47.00 6.10 6.74
C ILE A 535 45.62 6.64 7.09
N ARG A 536 44.59 5.84 6.77
CA ARG A 536 43.19 6.19 6.98
C ARG A 536 42.69 5.50 8.24
N PHE A 537 41.73 6.12 8.90
CA PHE A 537 40.96 5.47 9.94
C PHE A 537 39.47 5.63 9.65
N THR A 538 38.71 4.60 9.99
CA THR A 538 37.30 4.47 9.68
C THR A 538 36.51 4.41 10.98
N LEU A 539 35.55 5.32 11.11
CA LEU A 539 34.57 5.35 12.18
C LEU A 539 33.22 4.91 11.61
N SER A 540 32.70 3.79 12.10
CA SER A 540 31.35 3.31 11.78
C SER A 540 30.46 3.47 13.02
N PHE A 541 29.34 4.16 12.86
CA PHE A 541 28.40 4.42 13.96
C PHE A 541 26.95 4.43 13.47
N LYS A 542 26.04 4.06 14.37
CA LYS A 542 24.60 4.21 14.23
C LYS A 542 24.21 5.62 14.64
N LYS A 543 23.51 6.33 13.76
CA LYS A 543 22.89 7.62 14.08
C LYS A 543 21.38 7.47 14.16
N PHE A 544 20.82 7.53 15.36
CA PHE A 544 19.37 7.49 15.56
C PHE A 544 18.70 8.77 15.07
N LYS A 545 17.55 8.62 14.41
CA LYS A 545 16.78 9.75 13.86
C LYS A 545 15.93 10.45 14.91
N TYR A 546 15.18 9.69 15.69
CA TYR A 546 14.12 10.21 16.56
C TYR A 546 14.46 10.16 18.05
N VAL A 547 15.43 9.33 18.45
CA VAL A 547 15.85 9.22 19.85
C VAL A 547 16.59 10.49 20.29
N THR A 548 16.11 11.11 21.37
CA THR A 548 16.67 12.34 21.95
C THR A 548 17.93 12.06 22.78
N ASN A 549 17.95 10.95 23.52
CA ASN A 549 19.10 10.51 24.33
C ASN A 549 19.97 9.52 23.55
N LYS A 550 21.30 9.69 23.56
CA LYS A 550 22.26 8.82 22.81
C LYS A 550 22.00 8.73 21.31
N LYS A 551 21.98 9.89 20.65
CA LYS A 551 21.79 10.03 19.19
C LYS A 551 22.80 9.24 18.34
N ILE A 552 23.94 8.86 18.92
CA ILE A 552 25.03 8.15 18.25
C ILE A 552 25.48 6.98 19.14
N THR A 553 25.54 5.79 18.56
CA THR A 553 26.08 4.57 19.20
C THR A 553 26.90 3.80 18.17
N GLN A 554 27.71 2.84 18.60
CA GLN A 554 28.41 1.90 17.71
C GLN A 554 27.69 0.56 17.68
#